data_AF-A0A8H6ZNJ1-F1
#
_entry.id   AF-A0A8H6ZNJ1-F1
#
_cell.length_a   1.000
_cell.length_b   1.000
_cell.length_c   1.000
_cell.angle_alpha   90.00
_cell.angle_beta   90.00
_cell.angle_gamma   90.00
#
_symmetry.space_group_name_H-M   'P 1'
#
loop_
_entity.id
_entity.type
_entity.pdbx_description
1 polymer ?
#
loop_
_entity_poly.entity_id
_entity_poly.type
_entity_poly.pdbx_seq_one_letter_code
_entity_poly.pdbx_strand_id
1 'polypeptide(L)'
;MSRRNSPSPPPAKRAKRTMDGPSNFENPNGNHNALPPLSLSILGVEPLDEFIKEIADFIHHMIMTRPNMPGQVEVEAKIGVLRDLSGSRLSLPVLVETILVPDTIECRFESNMSMHQHKHYNNLLNNLMNTSHQSNRPSPPLEYNHLHLIDTFYPVEGQRQKVRVTREEQSGKVQECMKKIRLGDLNIYSPKRAADWRVSVNLEVPVPHPVGSASLTRRKDRLSYSHEEYKIDLTQVTSTTSPNAPPQVIHELEIEIARSELLLSTAAVRGDPNVSEQERSAFDELIRAFVNNARILVRNSNDGWQ
;
A
#
# COMPACT_ATOMS: atom_id res chain seq x y z
N MET A 1 -6.57 44.12 21.42
CA MET A 1 -5.38 43.40 21.93
C MET A 1 -5.11 42.23 20.99
N SER A 2 -4.04 42.33 20.21
CA SER A 2 -3.69 41.39 19.12
C SER A 2 -2.92 40.21 19.70
N ARG A 3 -3.39 38.96 19.47
CA ARG A 3 -2.68 37.74 19.87
C ARG A 3 -1.63 37.42 18.80
N ARG A 4 -0.36 37.44 19.20
CA ARG A 4 0.77 37.03 18.37
C ARG A 4 0.73 35.52 18.16
N ASN A 5 0.80 35.08 16.91
CA ASN A 5 1.16 33.72 16.53
C ASN A 5 2.63 33.46 16.92
N SER A 6 2.86 32.44 17.73
CA SER A 6 4.20 31.90 17.99
C SER A 6 4.61 31.02 16.80
N PRO A 7 5.85 31.10 16.30
CA PRO A 7 6.32 30.21 15.25
C PRO A 7 6.59 28.80 15.80
N SER A 8 6.27 27.79 15.00
CA SER A 8 6.57 26.38 15.26
C SER A 8 8.08 26.16 15.46
N PRO A 9 8.51 25.24 16.33
CA PRO A 9 9.93 24.96 16.55
C PRO A 9 10.57 24.31 15.30
N PRO A 10 11.88 24.52 15.08
CA PRO A 10 12.60 23.91 13.97
C PRO A 10 12.65 22.37 14.09
N PRO A 11 12.77 21.64 12.97
CA PRO A 11 12.88 20.19 13.00
C PRO A 11 14.10 19.75 13.80
N ALA A 12 13.88 18.82 14.74
CA ALA A 12 14.93 18.28 15.60
C ALA A 12 15.92 17.44 14.77
N LYS A 13 17.21 17.54 15.13
CA LYS A 13 18.30 16.79 14.52
C LYS A 13 18.08 15.30 14.74
N ARG A 14 17.81 14.55 13.67
CA ARG A 14 17.75 13.07 13.70
C ARG A 14 19.11 12.53 14.18
N ALA A 15 19.09 11.78 15.28
CA ALA A 15 20.29 11.14 15.81
C ALA A 15 20.74 9.98 14.88
N LYS A 16 22.07 9.84 14.74
CA LYS A 16 22.77 8.79 14.00
C LYS A 16 22.18 7.40 14.28
N ARG A 17 22.01 6.59 13.22
CA ARG A 17 22.26 5.14 13.35
C ARG A 17 23.75 4.99 13.69
N THR A 18 24.04 4.64 14.93
CA THR A 18 25.38 4.33 15.42
C THR A 18 25.93 3.13 14.65
N MET A 19 26.84 3.37 13.70
CA MET A 19 27.94 2.44 13.47
C MET A 19 29.01 2.78 14.51
N ASP A 20 29.00 2.07 15.63
CA ASP A 20 30.12 2.09 16.56
C ASP A 20 31.25 1.23 16.01
N GLY A 21 32.43 1.83 15.96
CA GLY A 21 33.70 1.14 15.71
C GLY A 21 34.79 2.08 15.17
N PRO A 22 35.75 2.51 15.99
CA PRO A 22 37.04 2.96 15.49
C PRO A 22 37.90 1.71 15.29
N SER A 23 37.98 1.18 14.07
CA SER A 23 38.98 0.17 13.73
C SER A 23 39.93 0.76 12.70
N ASN A 24 41.09 1.17 13.20
CA ASN A 24 42.33 1.26 12.43
C ASN A 24 42.45 0.03 11.53
N PHE A 25 42.28 0.21 10.24
CA PHE A 25 42.80 -0.73 9.25
C PHE A 25 44.00 -0.06 8.60
N GLU A 26 45.18 -0.25 9.21
CA GLU A 26 46.43 -0.18 8.45
C GLU A 26 46.44 -1.37 7.50
N ASN A 27 46.13 -1.10 6.23
CA ASN A 27 46.28 -2.05 5.15
C ASN A 27 47.46 -1.56 4.29
N PRO A 28 48.65 -2.20 4.32
CA PRO A 28 49.83 -1.64 3.67
C PRO A 28 49.86 -1.84 2.14
N ASN A 29 48.77 -2.25 1.50
CA ASN A 29 48.72 -2.45 0.04
C ASN A 29 47.30 -2.43 -0.56
N GLY A 30 46.58 -1.29 -0.48
CA GLY A 30 45.24 -1.19 -1.07
C GLY A 30 44.78 0.24 -1.36
N ASN A 31 44.95 0.66 -2.62
CA ASN A 31 44.22 1.72 -3.34
C ASN A 31 43.49 2.79 -2.48
N HIS A 32 44.19 3.88 -2.13
CA HIS A 32 43.74 5.01 -1.29
C HIS A 32 42.68 5.96 -1.90
N ASN A 33 41.89 5.56 -2.89
CA ASN A 33 41.05 6.51 -3.64
C ASN A 33 39.55 6.50 -3.28
N ALA A 34 39.15 5.97 -2.12
CA ALA A 34 37.78 6.15 -1.64
C ALA A 34 37.62 7.55 -1.02
N LEU A 35 36.98 8.47 -1.76
CA LEU A 35 36.56 9.75 -1.19
C LEU A 35 35.64 9.52 0.02
N PRO A 36 35.74 10.36 1.07
CA PRO A 36 34.85 10.24 2.23
C PRO A 36 33.38 10.47 1.81
N PRO A 37 32.41 9.86 2.52
CA PRO A 37 31.00 10.11 2.25
C PRO A 37 30.65 11.58 2.47
N LEU A 38 29.82 12.12 1.58
CA LEU A 38 29.32 13.48 1.71
C LEU A 38 28.41 13.61 2.93
N SER A 39 28.37 14.80 3.52
CA SER A 39 27.34 15.14 4.51
C SER A 39 25.96 15.13 3.87
N LEU A 40 24.93 14.70 4.61
CA LEU A 40 23.53 14.62 4.12
C LEU A 40 22.99 15.98 3.64
N SER A 41 23.39 17.05 4.31
CA SER A 41 23.13 18.45 3.93
C SER A 41 24.08 19.38 4.69
N ILE A 42 23.99 20.69 4.43
CA ILE A 42 24.70 21.73 5.20
C ILE A 42 24.35 21.72 6.71
N LEU A 43 23.22 21.10 7.09
CA LEU A 43 22.78 20.96 8.47
C LEU A 43 23.05 19.55 9.04
N GLY A 44 23.60 18.64 8.23
CA GLY A 44 23.83 17.25 8.61
C GLY A 44 22.55 16.41 8.71
N VAL A 45 21.42 16.89 8.18
CA VAL A 45 20.13 16.19 8.18
C VAL A 45 19.64 15.95 6.76
N GLU A 46 19.00 14.82 6.52
CA GLU A 46 18.32 14.55 5.24
C GLU A 46 17.00 15.35 5.19
N PRO A 47 16.71 16.08 4.10
CA PRO A 47 15.43 16.76 3.94
C PRO A 47 14.27 15.75 3.89
N LEU A 48 13.08 16.20 4.28
CA LEU A 48 11.88 15.36 4.24
C LEU A 48 11.52 15.03 2.78
N ASP A 49 11.13 13.78 2.54
CA ASP A 49 10.49 13.38 1.29
C ASP A 49 9.02 13.83 1.33
N GLU A 50 8.73 14.98 0.71
CA GLU A 50 7.39 15.57 0.64
C GLU A 50 6.35 14.60 0.06
N PHE A 51 6.75 13.73 -0.87
CA PHE A 51 5.84 12.75 -1.45
C PHE A 51 5.37 11.73 -0.41
N ILE A 52 6.31 11.19 0.37
CA ILE A 52 6.00 10.22 1.42
C ILE A 52 5.22 10.91 2.54
N LYS A 53 5.59 12.14 2.88
CA LYS A 53 4.90 12.95 3.87
C LYS A 53 3.45 13.20 3.49
N GLU A 54 3.17 13.56 2.24
CA GLU A 54 1.81 13.81 1.74
C GLU A 54 0.93 12.55 1.84
N ILE A 55 1.47 11.38 1.46
CA ILE A 55 0.76 10.09 1.63
C ILE A 55 0.51 9.80 3.11
N ALA A 56 1.50 10.05 3.98
CA ALA A 56 1.34 9.84 5.42
C ALA A 56 0.28 10.79 6.02
N ASP A 57 0.28 12.06 5.63
CA ASP A 57 -0.72 13.05 6.05
C ASP A 57 -2.13 12.65 5.60
N PHE A 58 -2.28 12.22 4.34
CA PHE A 58 -3.55 11.72 3.82
C PHE A 58 -4.07 10.52 4.61
N ILE A 59 -3.25 9.48 4.79
CA ILE A 59 -3.65 8.27 5.54
C ILE A 59 -3.98 8.61 6.99
N HIS A 60 -3.14 9.42 7.64
CA HIS A 60 -3.36 9.86 9.02
C HIS A 60 -4.67 10.63 9.16
N HIS A 61 -4.95 11.55 8.25
CA HIS A 61 -6.20 12.31 8.23
C HIS A 61 -7.42 11.38 8.09
N MET A 62 -7.39 10.43 7.16
CA MET A 62 -8.45 9.43 6.98
C MET A 62 -8.67 8.58 8.24
N ILE A 63 -7.59 8.17 8.91
CA ILE A 63 -7.64 7.40 10.16
C ILE A 63 -8.27 8.22 11.29
N MET A 64 -7.87 9.49 11.46
CA MET A 64 -8.28 10.34 12.59
C MET A 64 -9.69 10.91 12.43
N THR A 65 -10.17 11.03 11.19
CA THR A 65 -11.51 11.55 10.87
C THR A 65 -12.53 10.46 10.56
N ARG A 66 -12.14 9.18 10.69
CA ARG A 66 -13.03 8.06 10.39
C ARG A 66 -14.28 8.07 11.29
N PRO A 67 -15.41 7.52 10.81
CA PRO A 67 -16.58 7.31 11.66
C PRO A 67 -16.25 6.47 12.89
N ASN A 68 -16.84 6.83 14.04
CA ASN A 68 -16.70 6.05 15.28
C ASN A 68 -17.56 4.77 15.22
N MET A 69 -17.07 3.75 14.51
CA MET A 69 -17.71 2.45 14.36
C MET A 69 -16.70 1.32 14.61
N PRO A 70 -17.15 0.16 15.10
CA PRO A 70 -16.28 -1.00 15.26
C PRO A 70 -15.85 -1.50 13.88
N GLY A 71 -14.56 -1.55 13.63
CA GLY A 71 -14.02 -2.03 12.35
C GLY A 71 -12.51 -1.90 12.28
N GLN A 72 -11.92 -2.63 11.34
CA GLN A 72 -10.50 -2.57 11.06
C GLN A 72 -10.24 -1.56 9.95
N VAL A 73 -9.24 -0.72 10.14
CA VAL A 73 -8.76 0.17 9.08
C VAL A 73 -7.85 -0.64 8.17
N GLU A 74 -8.17 -0.64 6.88
CA GLU A 74 -7.37 -1.22 5.83
C GLU A 74 -6.74 -0.08 5.01
N VAL A 75 -5.42 -0.13 4.88
CA VAL A 75 -4.65 0.75 3.97
C VAL A 75 -4.00 -0.14 2.93
N GLU A 76 -4.40 0.07 1.68
CA GLU A 76 -3.94 -0.71 0.53
C GLU A 76 -3.43 0.21 -0.59
N ALA A 77 -2.44 -0.24 -1.35
CA ALA A 77 -2.02 0.37 -2.60
C ALA A 77 -2.24 -0.64 -3.72
N LYS A 78 -2.97 -0.21 -4.76
CA LYS A 78 -3.30 -1.02 -5.93
C LYS A 78 -2.49 -0.57 -7.12
N ILE A 79 -1.96 -1.53 -7.87
CA ILE A 79 -1.19 -1.27 -9.10
C ILE A 79 -2.16 -1.36 -10.29
N GLY A 80 -2.15 -0.34 -11.14
CA GLY A 80 -3.18 -0.16 -12.16
C GLY A 80 -2.82 0.90 -13.19
N VAL A 81 -3.83 1.44 -13.87
CA VAL A 81 -3.67 2.54 -14.82
C VAL A 81 -4.70 3.61 -14.54
N LEU A 82 -4.27 4.88 -14.53
CA LEU A 82 -5.19 6.01 -14.57
C LEU A 82 -5.59 6.24 -16.02
N ARG A 83 -6.88 6.20 -16.31
CA ARG A 83 -7.43 6.44 -17.64
C ARG A 83 -8.25 7.72 -17.67
N ASP A 84 -8.09 8.49 -18.73
CA ASP A 84 -8.92 9.65 -19.01
C ASP A 84 -10.31 9.24 -19.52
N LEU A 85 -11.14 10.23 -19.88
CA LEU A 85 -12.49 10.01 -20.42
C LEU A 85 -12.50 9.28 -21.78
N SER A 86 -11.41 9.35 -22.54
CA SER A 86 -11.26 8.63 -23.80
C SER A 86 -10.97 7.13 -23.58
N GLY A 87 -10.62 6.75 -22.35
CA GLY A 87 -10.14 5.41 -22.01
C GLY A 87 -8.65 5.22 -22.28
N SER A 88 -7.94 6.25 -22.74
CA SER A 88 -6.47 6.22 -22.87
C SER A 88 -5.83 6.38 -21.50
N ARG A 89 -4.60 5.86 -21.32
CA ARG A 89 -3.83 6.18 -20.13
C ARG A 89 -3.62 7.69 -20.01
N LEU A 90 -3.84 8.21 -18.80
CA LEU A 90 -3.75 9.61 -18.46
C LEU A 90 -2.39 10.18 -18.88
N SER A 91 -2.41 11.36 -19.49
CA SER A 91 -1.21 12.09 -19.90
C SER A 91 -1.24 13.48 -19.29
N LEU A 92 -0.27 13.77 -18.42
CA LEU A 92 -0.14 15.06 -17.74
C LEU A 92 1.22 15.67 -18.05
N PRO A 93 1.34 17.01 -18.07
CA PRO A 93 2.60 17.70 -18.33
C PRO A 93 3.53 17.69 -17.09
N VAL A 94 3.83 16.50 -16.57
CA VAL A 94 4.71 16.27 -15.42
C VAL A 94 5.78 15.21 -15.75
N LEU A 95 6.97 15.36 -15.19
CA LEU A 95 8.12 14.51 -15.53
C LEU A 95 8.34 13.34 -14.57
N VAL A 96 7.69 13.34 -13.42
CA VAL A 96 7.96 12.42 -12.33
C VAL A 96 6.67 11.92 -11.69
N GLU A 97 6.81 10.87 -10.88
CA GLU A 97 5.72 10.37 -10.05
C GLU A 97 5.07 11.51 -9.27
N THR A 98 3.75 11.65 -9.41
CA THR A 98 2.99 12.80 -8.91
C THR A 98 1.71 12.34 -8.26
N ILE A 99 1.47 12.79 -7.03
CA ILE A 99 0.19 12.65 -6.33
C ILE A 99 -0.81 13.60 -7.01
N LEU A 100 -1.93 13.05 -7.47
CA LEU A 100 -3.00 13.86 -8.05
C LEU A 100 -3.87 14.40 -6.92
N VAL A 101 -4.21 15.68 -7.02
CA VAL A 101 -5.20 16.27 -6.11
C VAL A 101 -6.53 15.54 -6.31
N PRO A 102 -7.17 15.04 -5.23
CA PRO A 102 -8.45 14.35 -5.34
C PRO A 102 -9.49 15.19 -6.07
N ASP A 103 -10.29 14.54 -6.92
CA ASP A 103 -11.43 15.12 -7.64
C ASP A 103 -11.13 16.31 -8.58
N THR A 104 -9.86 16.65 -8.85
CA THR A 104 -9.51 17.76 -9.77
C THR A 104 -9.32 17.33 -11.22
N ILE A 105 -8.95 16.06 -11.45
CA ILE A 105 -8.72 15.51 -12.78
C ILE A 105 -9.75 14.40 -13.02
N GLU A 106 -10.56 14.57 -14.05
CA GLU A 106 -11.52 13.54 -14.48
C GLU A 106 -10.77 12.33 -15.05
N CYS A 107 -10.57 11.34 -14.20
CA CYS A 107 -9.94 10.08 -14.56
C CYS A 107 -10.57 8.93 -13.76
N ARG A 108 -10.43 7.72 -14.30
CA ARG A 108 -10.78 6.48 -13.62
C ARG A 108 -9.51 5.66 -13.38
N PHE A 109 -9.41 5.03 -12.23
CA PHE A 109 -8.35 4.07 -11.97
C PHE A 109 -8.85 2.67 -12.32
N GLU A 110 -8.10 1.97 -13.17
CA GLU A 110 -8.33 0.58 -13.50
C GLU A 110 -7.32 -0.29 -12.75
N SER A 111 -7.80 -0.97 -11.70
CA SER A 111 -7.07 -2.01 -10.99
C SER A 111 -7.19 -3.32 -11.77
N ASN A 112 -6.49 -3.41 -12.91
CA ASN A 112 -6.44 -4.62 -13.72
C ASN A 112 -5.12 -4.70 -14.48
N MET A 113 -4.66 -5.91 -14.75
CA MET A 113 -3.52 -6.18 -15.60
C MET A 113 -3.79 -7.36 -16.53
N SER A 114 -2.99 -7.51 -17.58
CA SER A 114 -3.03 -8.70 -18.42
C SER A 114 -2.57 -9.94 -17.66
N MET A 115 -3.02 -11.12 -18.12
CA MET A 115 -2.53 -12.40 -17.59
C MET A 115 -0.99 -12.53 -17.70
N HIS A 116 -0.38 -11.91 -18.70
CA HIS A 116 1.07 -11.92 -18.87
C HIS A 116 1.79 -11.09 -17.79
N GLN A 117 1.25 -9.91 -17.46
CA GLN A 117 1.70 -9.08 -16.33
C GLN A 117 1.51 -9.80 -14.99
N HIS A 118 0.35 -10.43 -14.79
CA HIS A 118 0.08 -11.23 -13.59
C HIS A 118 1.09 -12.36 -13.42
N LYS A 119 1.35 -13.13 -14.48
CA LYS A 119 2.38 -14.19 -14.47
C LYS A 119 3.79 -13.63 -14.20
N HIS A 120 4.12 -12.47 -14.74
CA HIS A 120 5.40 -11.79 -14.49
C HIS A 120 5.59 -11.49 -12.99
N TYR A 121 4.61 -10.86 -12.34
CA TYR A 121 4.69 -10.61 -10.90
C TYR A 121 4.71 -11.88 -10.07
N ASN A 122 3.96 -12.90 -10.46
CA ASN A 122 4.01 -14.19 -9.77
C ASN A 122 5.42 -14.78 -9.78
N ASN A 123 6.09 -14.78 -10.94
CA ASN A 123 7.47 -15.26 -11.04
C ASN A 123 8.43 -14.40 -10.21
N LEU A 124 8.27 -13.07 -10.24
CA LEU A 124 9.10 -12.15 -9.48
C LEU A 124 8.98 -12.40 -7.97
N LEU A 125 7.76 -12.49 -7.44
CA LEU A 125 7.51 -12.67 -6.01
C LEU A 125 7.95 -14.06 -5.53
N ASN A 126 7.72 -15.12 -6.31
CA ASN A 126 8.24 -16.45 -6.00
C ASN A 126 9.77 -16.49 -5.97
N ASN A 127 10.44 -15.83 -6.93
CA ASN A 127 11.90 -15.72 -6.92
C ASN A 127 12.40 -14.94 -5.69
N LEU A 128 11.69 -13.87 -5.32
CA LEU A 128 12.02 -13.08 -4.13
C LEU A 128 11.87 -13.91 -2.85
N MET A 129 10.79 -14.69 -2.75
CA MET A 129 10.55 -15.63 -1.65
C MET A 129 11.68 -16.67 -1.56
N ASN A 130 11.98 -17.37 -2.66
CA ASN A 130 13.03 -18.37 -2.70
C ASN A 130 14.41 -17.82 -2.33
N THR A 131 14.74 -16.61 -2.78
CA THR A 131 16.01 -15.95 -2.42
C THR A 131 16.01 -15.41 -0.99
N SER A 132 14.85 -15.11 -0.39
CA SER A 132 14.75 -14.64 1.01
C SER A 132 15.10 -15.72 2.04
N HIS A 133 14.88 -16.99 1.70
CA HIS A 133 15.26 -18.14 2.53
C HIS A 133 16.73 -18.54 2.42
N GLN A 134 17.52 -17.90 1.54
CA GLN A 134 18.95 -18.18 1.44
C GLN A 134 19.71 -17.61 2.65
N SER A 135 20.51 -18.43 3.30
CA SER A 135 21.26 -18.11 4.52
C SER A 135 22.34 -17.06 4.27
N ASN A 136 22.04 -15.79 4.60
CA ASN A 136 22.94 -14.65 4.87
C ASN A 136 22.22 -13.28 4.78
N ARG A 137 20.89 -13.24 4.68
CA ARG A 137 20.15 -11.98 4.63
C ARG A 137 19.80 -11.47 6.04
N PRO A 138 19.99 -10.17 6.31
CA PRO A 138 19.61 -9.55 7.58
C PRO A 138 18.09 -9.29 7.71
N SER A 139 17.31 -9.43 6.62
CA SER A 139 15.86 -9.23 6.61
C SER A 139 15.10 -10.54 6.86
N PRO A 140 13.92 -10.51 7.50
CA PRO A 140 13.04 -11.68 7.60
C PRO A 140 12.73 -12.30 6.23
N PRO A 141 12.51 -13.63 6.15
CA PRO A 141 12.08 -14.26 4.92
C PRO A 141 10.65 -13.85 4.56
N LEU A 142 10.31 -13.94 3.28
CA LEU A 142 8.93 -13.78 2.81
C LEU A 142 8.14 -15.05 3.13
N GLU A 143 6.93 -14.88 3.63
CA GLU A 143 5.97 -15.97 3.78
C GLU A 143 5.03 -16.02 2.56
N TYR A 144 4.53 -17.21 2.23
CA TYR A 144 3.66 -17.43 1.08
C TYR A 144 2.42 -18.25 1.47
N ASN A 145 1.27 -17.86 0.93
CA ASN A 145 0.02 -18.59 1.06
C ASN A 145 -0.80 -18.53 -0.24
N HIS A 146 -1.49 -19.62 -0.58
CA HIS A 146 -2.35 -19.71 -1.77
C HIS A 146 -3.80 -19.94 -1.36
N LEU A 147 -4.63 -18.93 -1.56
CA LEU A 147 -6.01 -18.90 -1.10
C LEU A 147 -6.98 -19.00 -2.29
N HIS A 148 -7.90 -19.95 -2.18
CA HIS A 148 -9.04 -20.08 -3.08
C HIS A 148 -10.30 -19.66 -2.33
N LEU A 149 -10.85 -18.51 -2.69
CA LEU A 149 -11.92 -17.85 -1.95
C LEU A 149 -13.14 -17.60 -2.84
N ILE A 150 -14.32 -17.57 -2.23
CA ILE A 150 -15.57 -17.15 -2.86
C ILE A 150 -16.12 -15.96 -2.09
N ASP A 151 -16.23 -14.82 -2.76
CA ASP A 151 -16.89 -13.62 -2.25
C ASP A 151 -18.33 -13.58 -2.77
N THR A 152 -19.31 -13.54 -1.86
CA THR A 152 -20.72 -13.29 -2.19
C THR A 152 -21.17 -11.94 -1.62
N PHE A 153 -21.91 -11.17 -2.42
CA PHE A 153 -22.32 -9.81 -2.08
C PHE A 153 -23.83 -9.70 -1.91
N TYR A 154 -24.27 -9.29 -0.73
CA TYR A 154 -25.67 -9.15 -0.37
C TYR A 154 -26.06 -7.67 -0.35
N PRO A 155 -27.12 -7.28 -1.08
CA PRO A 155 -27.63 -5.92 -1.02
C PRO A 155 -28.24 -5.67 0.37
N VAL A 156 -28.09 -4.45 0.88
CA VAL A 156 -28.74 -4.01 2.11
C VAL A 156 -29.72 -2.91 1.73
N GLU A 157 -30.98 -3.07 2.11
CA GLU A 157 -32.04 -2.12 1.76
C GLU A 157 -31.71 -0.72 2.28
N GLY A 158 -31.90 0.29 1.42
CA GLY A 158 -31.58 1.69 1.73
C GLY A 158 -30.09 2.02 1.85
N GLN A 159 -29.18 1.07 1.58
CA GLN A 159 -27.73 1.32 1.64
C GLN A 159 -27.06 1.03 0.30
N ARG A 160 -26.13 1.91 -0.08
CA ARG A 160 -25.33 1.74 -1.31
C ARG A 160 -24.28 0.62 -1.14
N GLN A 161 -23.77 0.44 0.07
CA GLN A 161 -22.78 -0.59 0.35
C GLN A 161 -23.43 -1.97 0.47
N LYS A 162 -22.74 -2.99 -0.04
CA LYS A 162 -23.14 -4.39 0.09
C LYS A 162 -22.40 -5.05 1.24
N VAL A 163 -23.00 -6.06 1.84
CA VAL A 163 -22.29 -6.97 2.76
C VAL A 163 -21.54 -8.00 1.93
N ARG A 164 -20.23 -8.14 2.16
CA ARG A 164 -19.38 -9.18 1.57
C ARG A 164 -19.29 -10.34 2.55
N VAL A 165 -19.57 -11.55 2.07
CA VAL A 165 -19.24 -12.78 2.77
C VAL A 165 -18.15 -13.49 1.98
N THR A 166 -17.02 -13.75 2.61
CA THR A 166 -15.90 -14.47 2.03
C THR A 166 -15.84 -15.89 2.61
N ARG A 167 -15.81 -16.89 1.74
CA ARG A 167 -15.73 -18.31 2.09
C ARG A 167 -14.47 -18.93 1.50
N GLU A 168 -13.88 -19.88 2.21
CA GLU A 168 -12.92 -20.78 1.59
C GLU A 168 -13.65 -21.68 0.57
N GLU A 169 -13.11 -21.78 -0.65
CA GLU A 169 -13.75 -22.52 -1.74
C GLU A 169 -13.90 -24.02 -1.43
N GLN A 170 -12.88 -24.64 -0.85
CA GLN A 170 -12.87 -26.08 -0.62
C GLN A 170 -13.81 -26.53 0.51
N SER A 171 -13.78 -25.85 1.66
CA SER A 171 -14.58 -26.26 2.82
C SER A 171 -15.94 -25.55 2.91
N GLY A 172 -16.12 -24.43 2.20
CA GLY A 172 -17.29 -23.56 2.34
C GLY A 172 -17.34 -22.76 3.65
N LYS A 173 -16.32 -22.89 4.51
CA LYS A 173 -16.23 -22.18 5.80
C LYS A 173 -16.18 -20.68 5.56
N VAL A 174 -17.01 -19.94 6.31
CA VAL A 174 -16.98 -18.48 6.33
C VAL A 174 -15.68 -18.02 6.99
N GLN A 175 -14.88 -17.26 6.24
CA GLN A 175 -13.67 -16.60 6.73
C GLN A 175 -13.98 -15.21 7.25
N GLU A 176 -14.81 -14.47 6.51
CA GLU A 176 -15.14 -13.09 6.83
C GLU A 176 -16.58 -12.76 6.42
N CYS A 177 -17.23 -11.91 7.21
CA CYS A 177 -18.50 -11.29 6.89
C CYS A 177 -18.45 -9.83 7.33
N MET A 178 -18.38 -8.91 6.37
CA MET A 178 -18.14 -7.50 6.67
C MET A 178 -18.82 -6.56 5.67
N LYS A 179 -18.92 -5.28 6.06
CA LYS A 179 -19.26 -4.15 5.22
C LYS A 179 -18.02 -3.26 5.05
N LYS A 180 -17.59 -3.05 3.81
CA LYS A 180 -16.46 -2.17 3.47
C LYS A 180 -16.94 -0.75 3.22
N ILE A 181 -16.36 0.20 3.94
CA ILE A 181 -16.64 1.64 3.82
C ILE A 181 -15.36 2.33 3.36
N ARG A 182 -15.40 2.93 2.17
CA ARG A 182 -14.28 3.73 1.69
C ARG A 182 -14.21 5.04 2.46
N LEU A 183 -13.04 5.33 3.04
CA LEU A 183 -12.76 6.60 3.71
C LEU A 183 -12.19 7.61 2.71
N GLY A 184 -11.25 7.17 1.86
CA GLY A 184 -10.71 8.01 0.78
C GLY A 184 -9.73 7.25 -0.11
N ASP A 185 -9.47 7.80 -1.29
CA ASP A 185 -8.49 7.30 -2.25
C ASP A 185 -7.54 8.44 -2.67
N LEU A 186 -6.28 8.10 -2.96
CA LEU A 186 -5.29 9.01 -3.51
C LEU A 186 -4.67 8.37 -4.77
N ASN A 187 -4.78 9.05 -5.91
CA ASN A 187 -4.23 8.58 -7.18
C ASN A 187 -2.80 9.08 -7.37
N ILE A 188 -1.91 8.20 -7.80
CA ILE A 188 -0.51 8.53 -8.08
C ILE A 188 -0.23 8.21 -9.55
N TYR A 189 0.05 9.27 -10.32
CA TYR A 189 0.44 9.17 -11.71
C TYR A 189 1.94 8.96 -11.85
N SER A 190 2.36 8.01 -12.68
CA SER A 190 3.76 7.60 -12.84
C SER A 190 4.21 7.66 -14.31
N PRO A 191 4.56 8.85 -14.84
CA PRO A 191 4.82 9.06 -16.28
C PRO A 191 6.03 8.30 -16.82
N LYS A 192 6.96 7.90 -15.95
CA LYS A 192 8.18 7.15 -16.30
C LYS A 192 8.06 5.64 -16.10
N ARG A 193 6.86 5.14 -15.82
CA ARG A 193 6.56 3.73 -15.49
C ARG A 193 5.40 3.24 -16.33
N ALA A 194 5.28 1.93 -16.51
CA ALA A 194 4.17 1.37 -17.28
C ALA A 194 2.87 1.37 -16.47
N ALA A 195 2.95 1.16 -15.16
CA ALA A 195 1.80 1.26 -14.26
C ALA A 195 1.75 2.59 -13.49
N ASP A 196 0.53 2.97 -13.13
CA ASP A 196 0.19 3.95 -12.09
C ASP A 196 -0.24 3.19 -10.82
N TRP A 197 -0.57 3.92 -9.76
CA TRP A 197 -1.05 3.28 -8.53
C TRP A 197 -2.01 4.17 -7.74
N ARG A 198 -2.79 3.53 -6.86
CA ARG A 198 -3.77 4.21 -6.00
C ARG A 198 -3.60 3.72 -4.58
N VAL A 199 -3.46 4.65 -3.63
CA VAL A 199 -3.62 4.36 -2.21
C VAL A 199 -5.10 4.47 -1.86
N SER A 200 -5.66 3.48 -1.18
CA SER A 200 -7.04 3.48 -0.69
C SER A 200 -7.05 3.23 0.80
N VAL A 201 -7.86 3.98 1.53
CA VAL A 201 -8.10 3.78 2.97
C VAL A 201 -9.56 3.39 3.16
N ASN A 202 -9.79 2.23 3.75
CA ASN A 202 -11.12 1.68 3.99
C ASN A 202 -11.31 1.33 5.48
N LEU A 203 -12.57 1.28 5.91
CA LEU A 203 -12.99 0.69 7.17
C LEU A 203 -13.79 -0.58 6.87
N GLU A 204 -13.29 -1.72 7.34
CA GLU A 204 -13.96 -3.02 7.23
C GLU A 204 -14.69 -3.32 8.54
N VAL A 205 -16.02 -3.20 8.50
CA VAL A 205 -16.90 -3.35 9.67
C VAL A 205 -17.45 -4.77 9.68
N PRO A 206 -17.10 -5.62 10.67
CA PRO A 206 -17.69 -6.95 10.81
C PRO A 206 -19.20 -6.83 10.99
N VAL A 207 -19.96 -7.68 10.29
CA VAL A 207 -21.42 -7.72 10.40
C VAL A 207 -21.91 -9.17 10.51
N PRO A 208 -23.08 -9.39 11.13
CA PRO A 208 -23.72 -10.70 11.10
C PRO A 208 -23.96 -11.18 9.66
N HIS A 209 -24.05 -12.50 9.48
CA HIS A 209 -24.35 -13.06 8.16
C HIS A 209 -25.70 -12.52 7.64
N PRO A 210 -25.75 -11.98 6.42
CA PRO A 210 -26.95 -11.35 5.90
C PRO A 210 -28.02 -12.39 5.56
N VAL A 211 -29.28 -11.98 5.68
CA VAL A 211 -30.45 -12.75 5.21
C VAL A 211 -30.76 -12.36 3.77
N GLY A 212 -31.12 -13.33 2.93
CA GLY A 212 -31.54 -13.11 1.55
C GLY A 212 -30.58 -13.71 0.52
N SER A 213 -30.75 -13.30 -0.74
CA SER A 213 -30.00 -13.84 -1.87
C SER A 213 -28.79 -12.98 -2.22
N ALA A 214 -27.68 -13.64 -2.57
CA ALA A 214 -26.52 -12.94 -3.10
C ALA A 214 -26.84 -12.29 -4.45
N SER A 215 -26.41 -11.05 -4.63
CA SER A 215 -26.55 -10.29 -5.88
C SER A 215 -25.38 -10.48 -6.85
N LEU A 216 -24.24 -10.95 -6.35
CA LEU A 216 -23.02 -11.15 -7.11
C LEU A 216 -22.15 -12.18 -6.40
N THR A 217 -21.53 -13.05 -7.18
CA THR A 217 -20.53 -14.00 -6.71
C THR A 217 -19.24 -13.78 -7.48
N ARG A 218 -18.11 -13.78 -6.76
CA ARG A 218 -16.77 -13.71 -7.33
C ARG A 218 -15.93 -14.86 -6.78
N ARG A 219 -15.27 -15.58 -7.68
CA ARG A 219 -14.24 -16.54 -7.30
C ARG A 219 -12.90 -15.83 -7.32
N LYS A 220 -12.09 -16.02 -6.28
CA LYS A 220 -10.77 -15.40 -6.13
C LYS A 220 -9.72 -16.48 -5.98
N ASP A 221 -8.73 -16.43 -6.85
CA ASP A 221 -7.50 -17.18 -6.75
C ASP A 221 -6.39 -16.20 -6.35
N ARG A 222 -5.93 -16.29 -5.11
CA ARG A 222 -5.06 -15.29 -4.49
C ARG A 222 -3.75 -15.91 -4.03
N LEU A 223 -2.66 -15.41 -4.60
CA LEU A 223 -1.29 -15.69 -4.20
C LEU A 223 -0.85 -14.58 -3.27
N SER A 224 -0.66 -14.91 -2.00
CA SER A 224 -0.41 -13.95 -0.93
C SER A 224 1.00 -14.08 -0.39
N TYR A 225 1.72 -12.98 -0.34
CA TYR A 225 3.09 -12.90 0.17
C TYR A 225 3.13 -11.95 1.35
N SER A 226 3.74 -12.34 2.46
CA SER A 226 3.87 -11.48 3.65
C SER A 226 5.33 -11.20 3.98
N HIS A 227 5.64 -9.95 4.32
CA HIS A 227 6.96 -9.51 4.73
C HIS A 227 6.83 -8.36 5.74
N GLU A 228 7.27 -8.62 6.98
CA GLU A 228 7.14 -7.67 8.09
C GLU A 228 5.68 -7.19 8.26
N GLU A 229 5.43 -5.89 8.10
CA GLU A 229 4.12 -5.25 8.26
C GLU A 229 3.29 -5.21 6.99
N TYR A 230 3.73 -5.89 5.93
CA TYR A 230 3.14 -5.78 4.61
C TYR A 230 2.69 -7.12 4.07
N LYS A 231 1.55 -7.10 3.38
CA LYS A 231 1.04 -8.22 2.62
C LYS A 231 0.86 -7.79 1.17
N ILE A 232 1.35 -8.60 0.24
CA ILE A 232 1.28 -8.38 -1.20
C ILE A 232 0.42 -9.50 -1.77
N ASP A 233 -0.73 -9.13 -2.30
CA ASP A 233 -1.69 -10.07 -2.86
C ASP A 233 -1.72 -9.92 -4.38
N LEU A 234 -1.48 -11.03 -5.07
CA LEU A 234 -1.68 -11.16 -6.50
C LEU A 234 -2.92 -12.02 -6.72
N THR A 235 -4.00 -11.38 -7.19
CA THR A 235 -5.34 -11.98 -7.19
C THR A 235 -5.92 -12.04 -8.60
N GLN A 236 -6.33 -13.22 -9.03
CA GLN A 236 -7.22 -13.39 -10.17
C GLN A 236 -8.67 -13.46 -9.66
N VAL A 237 -9.53 -12.56 -10.14
CA VAL A 237 -10.94 -12.50 -9.77
C VAL A 237 -11.78 -12.88 -10.98
N THR A 238 -12.59 -13.92 -10.84
CA THR A 238 -13.58 -14.34 -11.84
C THR A 238 -14.98 -13.97 -11.36
N SER A 239 -15.68 -13.14 -12.13
CA SER A 239 -17.02 -12.64 -11.83
C SER A 239 -18.03 -13.10 -12.88
N THR A 240 -19.17 -13.63 -12.43
CA THR A 240 -20.30 -13.97 -13.30
C THR A 240 -21.46 -13.03 -12.99
N THR A 241 -21.79 -12.14 -13.94
CA THR A 241 -22.84 -11.11 -13.77
C THR A 241 -24.22 -11.61 -14.19
N SER A 242 -24.29 -12.61 -15.07
CA SER A 242 -25.53 -13.30 -15.42
C SER A 242 -25.22 -14.75 -15.83
N PRO A 243 -26.20 -15.67 -15.78
CA PRO A 243 -25.98 -17.08 -16.11
C PRO A 243 -25.47 -17.33 -17.53
N ASN A 244 -25.77 -16.41 -18.46
CA ASN A 244 -25.46 -16.55 -19.89
C ASN A 244 -24.33 -15.63 -20.37
N ALA A 245 -23.79 -14.74 -19.52
CA ALA A 245 -22.67 -13.89 -19.89
C ALA A 245 -21.34 -14.64 -19.70
N PRO A 246 -20.34 -14.41 -20.57
CA PRO A 246 -19.01 -14.95 -20.35
C PRO A 246 -18.44 -14.43 -19.02
N PRO A 247 -17.73 -15.26 -18.23
CA PRO A 247 -17.09 -14.82 -17.01
C PRO A 247 -16.11 -13.68 -17.30
N GLN A 248 -16.18 -12.62 -16.51
CA GLN A 248 -15.18 -11.56 -16.54
C GLN A 248 -14.03 -11.95 -15.62
N VAL A 249 -12.81 -11.93 -16.14
CA VAL A 249 -11.59 -12.22 -15.38
C VAL A 249 -10.76 -10.95 -15.31
N ILE A 250 -10.40 -10.57 -14.10
CA ILE A 250 -9.47 -9.46 -13.83
C ILE A 250 -8.31 -9.97 -12.99
N HIS A 251 -7.16 -9.32 -13.15
CA HIS A 251 -5.94 -9.62 -12.41
C HIS A 251 -5.51 -8.37 -11.64
N GLU A 252 -5.42 -8.51 -10.33
CA GLU A 252 -5.12 -7.42 -9.41
C GLU A 252 -3.78 -7.68 -8.70
N LEU A 253 -3.04 -6.61 -8.43
CA LEU A 253 -1.87 -6.62 -7.55
C LEU A 253 -2.07 -5.51 -6.53
N GLU A 254 -2.09 -5.90 -5.27
CA GLU A 254 -2.28 -5.01 -4.13
C GLU A 254 -1.19 -5.24 -3.09
N ILE A 255 -0.79 -4.18 -2.42
CA ILE A 255 0.00 -4.24 -1.19
C ILE A 255 -0.79 -3.56 -0.07
N GLU A 256 -0.86 -4.18 1.10
CA GLU A 256 -1.57 -3.68 2.26
C GLU A 256 -0.69 -3.66 3.50
N ILE A 257 -1.03 -2.78 4.45
CA ILE A 257 -0.46 -2.81 5.79
C ILE A 257 -1.20 -3.88 6.59
N ALA A 258 -0.51 -4.94 6.99
CA ALA A 258 -1.10 -6.16 7.53
C ALA A 258 -1.70 -5.98 8.93
N ARG A 259 -1.08 -5.16 9.80
CA ARG A 259 -1.49 -4.99 11.20
C ARG A 259 -2.20 -3.65 11.43
N SER A 260 -3.53 -3.68 11.34
CA SER A 260 -4.38 -2.50 11.58
C SER A 260 -4.14 -1.87 12.95
N GLU A 261 -3.95 -2.68 14.00
CA GLU A 261 -3.73 -2.22 15.36
C GLU A 261 -2.40 -1.45 15.51
N LEU A 262 -1.35 -1.91 14.82
CA LEU A 262 -0.06 -1.20 14.77
C LEU A 262 -0.20 0.15 14.05
N LEU A 263 -0.88 0.14 12.90
CA LEU A 263 -1.15 1.35 12.13
C LEU A 263 -1.91 2.38 12.98
N LEU A 264 -2.94 1.96 13.70
CA LEU A 264 -3.75 2.82 14.55
C LEU A 264 -2.98 3.36 15.77
N SER A 265 -2.21 2.50 16.45
CA SER A 265 -1.43 2.91 17.63
C SER A 265 -0.32 3.89 17.28
N THR A 266 0.39 3.66 16.18
CA THR A 266 1.42 4.60 15.70
C THR A 266 0.81 5.91 15.19
N ALA A 267 -0.34 5.87 14.53
CA ALA A 267 -1.06 7.08 14.09
C ALA A 267 -1.47 7.96 15.28
N ALA A 268 -1.90 7.36 16.39
CA ALA A 268 -2.40 8.08 17.57
C ALA A 268 -1.33 8.96 18.25
N VAL A 269 -0.07 8.55 18.17
CA VAL A 269 1.07 9.27 18.79
C VAL A 269 1.95 9.99 17.77
N ARG A 270 1.54 10.03 16.50
CA ARG A 270 2.29 10.66 15.41
C ARG A 270 2.57 12.13 15.74
N GLY A 271 3.85 12.49 15.79
CA GLY A 271 4.29 13.86 16.11
C GLY A 271 4.06 14.32 17.55
N ASP A 272 3.61 13.44 18.46
CA ASP A 272 3.41 13.78 19.87
C ASP A 272 4.77 14.07 20.54
N PRO A 273 4.99 15.28 21.11
CA PRO A 273 6.23 15.61 21.79
C PRO A 273 6.42 14.89 23.14
N ASN A 274 5.38 14.24 23.67
CA ASN A 274 5.41 13.58 24.99
C ASN A 274 5.88 12.11 24.94
N VAL A 275 6.00 11.52 23.75
CA VAL A 275 6.51 10.15 23.57
C VAL A 275 7.95 10.18 23.01
N SER A 276 8.61 9.03 22.93
CA SER A 276 9.97 8.96 22.38
C SER A 276 10.02 9.37 20.90
N GLU A 277 11.19 9.80 20.42
CA GLU A 277 11.38 10.16 19.00
C GLU A 277 11.02 8.99 18.07
N GLN A 278 11.33 7.77 18.49
CA GLN A 278 10.99 6.55 17.76
C GLN A 278 9.47 6.35 17.67
N GLU A 279 8.74 6.50 18.77
CA GLU A 279 7.29 6.30 18.79
C GLU A 279 6.56 7.35 17.94
N ARG A 280 6.90 8.64 18.10
CA ARG A 280 6.24 9.71 17.36
C ARG A 280 6.53 9.70 15.85
N SER A 281 7.61 9.02 15.42
CA SER A 281 7.98 8.88 14.00
C SER A 281 7.61 7.52 13.39
N ALA A 282 7.18 6.54 14.21
CA ALA A 282 6.91 5.17 13.77
C ALA A 282 5.86 5.10 12.65
N PHE A 283 4.84 5.95 12.70
CA PHE A 283 3.83 6.03 11.64
C PHE A 283 4.44 6.45 10.30
N ASP A 284 5.25 7.51 10.29
CA ASP A 284 5.88 8.00 9.05
C ASP A 284 6.87 6.96 8.49
N GLU A 285 7.57 6.23 9.35
CA GLU A 285 8.45 5.12 8.94
C GLU A 285 7.66 3.94 8.34
N LEU A 286 6.50 3.60 8.91
CA LEU A 286 5.59 2.58 8.37
C LEU A 286 5.05 2.98 6.99
N ILE A 287 4.66 4.24 6.81
CA ILE A 287 4.21 4.74 5.50
C ILE A 287 5.38 4.83 4.50
N ARG A 288 6.57 5.21 4.95
CA ARG A 288 7.78 5.24 4.11
C ARG A 288 8.08 3.87 3.49
N ALA A 289 8.07 2.81 4.30
CA ALA A 289 8.30 1.46 3.79
C ALA A 289 7.14 0.94 2.92
N PHE A 290 5.89 1.30 3.24
CA PHE A 290 4.72 1.03 2.38
C PHE A 290 4.87 1.63 0.98
N VAL A 291 5.20 2.92 0.90
CA VAL A 291 5.41 3.65 -0.37
C VAL A 291 6.59 3.07 -1.15
N ASN A 292 7.68 2.72 -0.46
CA ASN A 292 8.84 2.10 -1.11
C ASN A 292 8.50 0.75 -1.72
N ASN A 293 7.72 -0.09 -1.04
CA ASN A 293 7.29 -1.38 -1.57
C ASN A 293 6.36 -1.19 -2.78
N ALA A 294 5.39 -0.26 -2.72
CA ALA A 294 4.56 0.08 -3.87
C ALA A 294 5.40 0.57 -5.07
N ARG A 295 6.37 1.47 -4.83
CA ARG A 295 7.32 1.94 -5.86
C ARG A 295 8.15 0.81 -6.46
N ILE A 296 8.56 -0.18 -5.67
CA ILE A 296 9.27 -1.36 -6.19
C ILE A 296 8.37 -2.17 -7.13
N LEU A 297 7.10 -2.39 -6.75
CA LEU A 297 6.15 -3.09 -7.61
C LEU A 297 5.93 -2.32 -8.93
N VAL A 298 5.64 -1.02 -8.86
CA VAL A 298 5.46 -0.15 -10.05
C VAL A 298 6.72 -0.11 -10.91
N ARG A 299 7.92 -0.08 -10.32
CA ARG A 299 9.19 -0.12 -11.07
C ARG A 299 9.40 -1.40 -11.85
N ASN A 300 8.84 -2.51 -11.37
CA ASN A 300 8.93 -3.82 -11.99
C ASN A 300 7.75 -4.12 -12.92
N SER A 301 6.89 -3.14 -13.22
CA SER A 301 5.90 -3.26 -14.29
C SER A 301 6.61 -3.43 -15.64
N ASN A 302 6.33 -4.51 -16.36
CA ASN A 302 6.77 -4.68 -17.76
C ASN A 302 5.90 -3.82 -18.71
N ASP A 303 6.27 -3.74 -19.98
CA ASP A 303 5.48 -3.02 -20.99
C ASP A 303 4.08 -3.63 -21.20
N GLY A 304 3.15 -2.86 -21.77
CA GLY A 304 1.80 -3.33 -22.13
C GLY A 304 0.66 -2.87 -21.22
N TRP A 305 0.89 -1.91 -20.33
CA TRP A 305 -0.13 -1.24 -19.51
C TRP A 305 -0.81 -0.05 -20.23
N GLN A 306 -0.93 -0.09 -21.56
CA GLN A 306 -1.47 1.01 -22.37
C GLN A 306 -3.02 1.05 -22.34
#